data_AF-A0A8J7RTG9-F1
#
_entry.id   AF-A0A8J7RTG9-F1
#
_cell.length_a   1.000
_cell.length_b   1.000
_cell.length_c   1.000
_cell.angle_alpha   90.00
_cell.angle_beta   90.00
_cell.angle_gamma   90.00
#
_symmetry.space_group_name_H-M   'P 1'
#
loop_
_entity.id
_entity.type
_entity.pdbx_description
1 polymer ?
#
loop_
_entity_poly.entity_id
_entity_poly.type
_entity_poly.pdbx_seq_one_letter_code
_entity_poly.pdbx_strand_id
1 'polypeptide(L)'
;MGDDPTIPLGDVRQSDPGSDRQGAFKRGWTAAVKDLSDDAASSKYSEGPPPETLTWDNLGYRLGSVFGETDDDLRQELFDWCKRKQKRERES
;
A
#
# COMPACT_ATOMS: atom_id res chain seq x y z
N MET A 1 -3.63 -6.78 20.72
CA MET A 1 -3.02 -6.83 19.37
C MET A 1 -3.15 -8.27 18.92
N GLY A 2 -4.23 -8.59 18.20
CA GLY A 2 -4.43 -9.93 17.66
C GLY A 2 -3.73 -10.01 16.32
N ASP A 3 -2.95 -11.07 16.11
CA ASP A 3 -2.40 -11.43 14.82
C ASP A 3 -3.56 -11.70 13.85
N ASP A 4 -3.86 -10.74 12.98
CA ASP A 4 -4.79 -10.94 11.88
C ASP A 4 -4.08 -11.77 10.80
N PRO A 5 -4.49 -13.03 10.57
CA PRO A 5 -3.83 -13.93 9.63
C PRO A 5 -3.97 -13.50 8.17
N THR A 6 -4.77 -12.47 7.87
CA THR A 6 -4.94 -11.92 6.52
C THR A 6 -3.88 -10.89 6.16
N ILE A 7 -3.14 -10.37 7.14
CA ILE A 7 -2.04 -9.43 6.92
C ILE A 7 -0.73 -10.20 6.88
N PRO A 8 0.05 -10.15 5.78
CA PRO A 8 1.39 -10.71 5.78
C PRO A 8 2.16 -10.17 6.98
N LEU A 9 2.62 -11.06 7.86
CA LEU A 9 3.30 -10.71 9.11
C LEU A 9 4.31 -9.57 8.88
N GLY A 10 4.03 -8.44 9.52
CA GLY A 10 4.86 -7.25 9.50
C GLY A 10 4.51 -6.18 8.46
N ASP A 11 3.55 -6.36 7.54
CA ASP A 11 3.18 -5.32 6.54
C ASP A 11 2.36 -4.15 7.10
N VAL A 12 2.19 -4.13 8.41
CA VAL A 12 1.62 -2.99 9.13
C VAL A 12 2.46 -1.74 8.87
N ARG A 13 1.77 -0.62 8.63
CA ARG A 13 2.40 0.64 8.25
C ARG A 13 3.23 1.22 9.40
N GLN A 14 4.54 1.01 9.33
CA GLN A 14 5.56 1.55 10.24
C GLN A 14 6.32 2.74 9.64
N SER A 15 6.95 3.58 10.46
CA SER A 15 7.69 4.78 10.00
C SER A 15 9.06 4.49 9.40
N ASP A 16 9.68 3.37 9.78
CA ASP A 16 10.89 2.87 9.13
C ASP A 16 10.59 1.57 8.37
N PRO A 17 9.80 1.67 7.30
CA PRO A 17 9.52 0.54 6.44
C PRO A 17 10.77 0.32 5.59
N GLY A 18 11.50 -0.76 5.87
CA GLY A 18 12.60 -1.20 5.04
C GLY A 18 12.17 -1.56 3.60
N SER A 19 13.10 -2.08 2.80
CA SER A 19 12.89 -2.44 1.39
C SER A 19 11.66 -3.34 1.15
N ASP A 20 11.35 -4.23 2.08
CA ASP A 20 10.22 -5.17 1.95
C ASP A 20 8.86 -4.48 1.84
N ARG A 21 8.73 -3.35 2.55
CA ARG A 21 7.51 -2.53 2.61
C ARG A 21 7.41 -1.54 1.46
N GLN A 22 8.55 -1.07 0.94
CA GLN A 22 8.61 -0.37 -0.33
C GLN A 22 8.12 -1.29 -1.47
N GLY A 23 8.59 -2.55 -1.48
CA GLY A 23 8.09 -3.57 -2.40
C GLY A 23 6.59 -3.83 -2.23
N ALA A 24 6.10 -3.90 -0.99
CA ALA A 24 4.66 -4.04 -0.71
C ALA A 24 3.83 -2.90 -1.29
N PHE A 25 4.26 -1.65 -1.05
CA PHE A 25 3.63 -0.47 -1.62
C PHE A 25 3.55 -0.53 -3.16
N LYS A 26 4.67 -0.83 -3.82
CA LYS A 26 4.71 -0.92 -5.30
C LYS A 26 3.86 -2.07 -5.85
N ARG A 27 3.78 -3.20 -5.14
CA ARG A 27 2.90 -4.32 -5.49
C ARG A 27 1.43 -3.94 -5.41
N GLY A 28 1.03 -3.28 -4.31
CA GLY A 28 -0.32 -2.76 -4.14
C GLY A 28 -0.71 -1.83 -5.28
N TRP A 29 0.15 -0.87 -5.61
CA TRP A 29 -0.09 0.04 -6.74
C TRP A 29 -0.26 -0.69 -8.06
N THR A 30 0.62 -1.65 -8.33
CA THR A 30 0.58 -2.44 -9.58
C THR A 30 -0.71 -3.24 -9.67
N ALA A 31 -1.22 -3.77 -8.56
CA ALA A 31 -2.52 -4.45 -8.55
C ALA A 31 -3.65 -3.48 -8.89
N ALA A 32 -3.68 -2.27 -8.31
CA ALA A 32 -4.70 -1.29 -8.65
C ALA A 32 -4.70 -0.88 -10.12
N VAL A 33 -3.51 -0.69 -10.72
CA VAL A 33 -3.40 -0.38 -12.16
C VAL A 33 -3.92 -1.54 -13.02
N LYS A 34 -3.66 -2.79 -12.62
CA LYS A 34 -4.19 -3.96 -13.32
C LYS A 34 -5.72 -4.03 -13.23
N ASP A 35 -6.28 -3.83 -12.04
CA ASP A 35 -7.73 -3.84 -11.83
C ASP A 35 -8.43 -2.71 -12.61
N LEU A 36 -7.79 -1.54 -12.75
CA LEU A 36 -8.29 -0.46 -13.60
C LEU A 36 -8.25 -0.78 -15.10
N SER A 37 -7.40 -1.73 -15.51
CA SER A 37 -7.18 -2.08 -16.93
C SER A 37 -7.95 -3.31 -17.37
N ASP A 38 -8.43 -4.13 -16.44
CA ASP A 38 -9.11 -5.39 -16.70
C ASP A 38 -10.33 -5.56 -15.76
N ASP A 39 -11.52 -5.28 -16.28
CA ASP A 39 -12.80 -5.39 -15.55
C ASP A 39 -13.11 -6.82 -15.04
N ALA A 40 -12.40 -7.84 -15.53
CA ALA A 40 -12.56 -9.23 -15.07
C ALA A 40 -11.59 -9.60 -13.93
N ALA A 41 -10.65 -8.73 -13.55
CA ALA A 41 -9.72 -8.97 -12.46
C ALA A 41 -10.42 -8.79 -11.11
N SER A 42 -10.87 -9.88 -10.49
CA SER A 42 -11.18 -9.86 -9.05
C SER A 42 -9.85 -9.74 -8.30
N SER A 43 -9.68 -8.69 -7.50
CA SER A 43 -8.51 -8.57 -6.65
C SER A 43 -8.86 -8.75 -5.19
N LYS A 44 -7.86 -9.22 -4.43
CA LYS A 44 -7.93 -9.36 -2.97
C LYS A 44 -8.28 -8.05 -2.23
N TYR A 45 -8.29 -6.91 -2.93
CA TYR A 45 -8.61 -5.60 -2.37
C TYR A 45 -10.07 -5.19 -2.60
N SER A 46 -10.76 -5.79 -3.57
CA SER A 46 -12.20 -5.64 -3.80
C SER A 46 -13.04 -6.68 -3.06
N GLU A 47 -12.42 -7.77 -2.60
CA GLU A 47 -13.08 -8.84 -1.86
C GLU A 47 -13.06 -8.58 -0.35
N GLY A 48 -14.24 -8.33 0.22
CA GLY A 48 -14.43 -8.17 1.66
C GLY A 48 -14.26 -6.72 2.16
N PRO A 49 -14.49 -6.48 3.47
CA PRO A 49 -14.30 -5.17 4.06
C PRO A 49 -12.82 -4.76 3.98
N PRO A 50 -12.51 -3.45 3.81
CA PRO A 50 -11.13 -2.98 3.88
C PRO A 50 -10.46 -3.44 5.18
N PRO A 51 -9.17 -3.81 5.15
CA PRO A 51 -8.48 -4.27 6.34
C PRO A 51 -8.53 -3.19 7.44
N GLU A 52 -8.81 -3.60 8.68
CA GLU A 52 -8.89 -2.69 9.83
C GLU A 52 -7.55 -2.00 10.10
N THR A 53 -6.44 -2.67 9.77
CA THR A 53 -5.09 -2.12 9.88
C THR A 53 -4.59 -1.68 8.50
N LEU A 54 -4.13 -0.42 8.41
CA LEU A 54 -3.54 0.10 7.18
C LEU A 54 -2.15 -0.51 6.97
N THR A 55 -1.99 -1.24 5.87
CA THR A 55 -0.71 -1.82 5.43
C THR A 55 -0.06 -0.99 4.33
N TRP A 56 1.23 -1.22 4.06
CA TRP A 56 1.90 -0.55 2.93
C TRP A 56 1.37 -1.03 1.59
N ASP A 57 1.07 -2.31 1.46
CA ASP A 57 0.42 -2.92 0.29
C ASP A 57 -0.97 -2.30 0.02
N ASN A 58 -1.82 -2.20 1.05
CA ASN A 58 -3.16 -1.62 0.90
C ASN A 58 -3.11 -0.12 0.60
N LEU A 59 -2.17 0.62 1.20
CA LEU A 59 -1.96 2.03 0.88
C LEU A 59 -1.54 2.20 -0.59
N GLY A 60 -0.61 1.37 -1.06
CA GLY A 60 -0.18 1.36 -2.45
C GLY A 60 -1.34 1.12 -3.40
N TYR A 61 -2.20 0.14 -3.10
CA TYR A 61 -3.40 -0.14 -3.87
C TYR A 61 -4.34 1.06 -3.93
N ARG A 62 -4.72 1.63 -2.77
CA ARG A 62 -5.64 2.79 -2.72
C ARG A 62 -5.12 3.98 -3.53
N LEU A 63 -3.83 4.28 -3.44
CA LEU A 63 -3.23 5.40 -4.18
C LEU A 63 -3.14 5.08 -5.67
N GLY A 64 -2.81 3.84 -6.05
CA GLY A 64 -2.83 3.40 -7.44
C GLY A 64 -4.23 3.46 -8.06
N SER A 65 -5.29 3.17 -7.30
CA SER A 65 -6.67 3.33 -7.77
C SER A 65 -7.07 4.78 -8.01
N VAL A 66 -6.43 5.73 -7.31
CA VAL A 66 -6.68 7.17 -7.45
C VAL A 66 -5.85 7.78 -8.58
N PHE A 67 -4.58 7.44 -8.67
CA PHE A 67 -3.62 8.09 -9.57
C PHE A 67 -3.37 7.31 -10.87
N GLY A 68 -3.73 6.04 -10.93
CA GLY A 68 -3.52 5.19 -12.11
C GLY A 68 -2.05 4.85 -12.37
N GLU A 69 -1.74 4.52 -13.62
CA GLU A 69 -0.38 4.19 -14.03
C GLU A 69 0.55 5.42 -13.96
N THR A 70 1.73 5.22 -13.39
CA THR A 70 2.79 6.24 -13.29
C THR A 70 4.16 5.56 -13.21
N ASP A 71 5.23 6.31 -13.49
CA ASP A 71 6.62 5.83 -13.41
C ASP A 71 7.02 5.39 -12.00
N ASP A 72 7.93 4.41 -11.92
CA ASP A 72 8.33 3.78 -10.66
C ASP A 72 9.05 4.76 -9.70
N ASP A 73 9.72 5.77 -10.24
CA ASP A 73 10.36 6.85 -9.48
C ASP A 73 9.32 7.73 -8.77
N LEU A 74 8.20 8.06 -9.43
CA LEU A 74 7.11 8.82 -8.80
C LEU A 74 6.41 7.99 -7.70
N ARG A 75 6.26 6.67 -7.91
CA ARG A 75 5.78 5.76 -6.86
C ARG A 75 6.73 5.76 -5.67
N GLN A 76 8.04 5.77 -5.93
CA GLN A 76 9.07 5.82 -4.89
C GLN A 76 9.03 7.12 -4.10
N GLU A 77 8.98 8.26 -4.78
CA GLU A 77 8.92 9.57 -4.13
C GLU A 77 7.69 9.72 -3.23
N LEU A 78 6.54 9.20 -3.67
CA LEU A 78 5.31 9.22 -2.88
C LEU A 78 5.41 8.31 -1.65
N PHE A 79 6.00 7.12 -1.79
CA PHE A 79 6.30 6.25 -0.67
C PHE A 79 7.19 6.95 0.38
N ASP A 80 8.27 7.61 -0.07
CA ASP A 80 9.17 8.35 0.81
C ASP A 80 8.51 9.57 1.45
N TRP A 81 7.59 10.23 0.75
CA TRP A 81 6.73 11.25 1.35
C TRP A 81 5.84 10.67 2.45
N CYS A 82 5.18 9.54 2.22
CA CYS A 82 4.34 8.87 3.22
C CYS A 82 5.14 8.48 4.48
N LYS A 83 6.37 7.99 4.31
CA LYS A 83 7.31 7.73 5.42
C LYS A 83 7.58 8.99 6.23
N ARG A 84 7.97 10.07 5.56
CA ARG A 84 8.28 11.36 6.21
C ARG A 84 7.09 11.93 6.96
N LYS A 85 5.88 11.89 6.37
CA LYS A 85 4.66 12.37 7.03
C LYS A 85 4.35 11.56 8.29
N GLN A 86 4.41 10.23 8.23
CA GLN A 86 4.20 9.38 9.41
C GLN A 86 5.21 9.61 10.53
N LYS A 87 6.48 9.81 10.17
CA LYS A 87 7.52 10.13 11.15
C LYS A 87 7.19 11.43 11.90
N ARG A 88 6.82 12.49 11.17
CA ARG A 88 6.46 13.80 11.74
C ARG A 88 5.25 13.74 12.68
N GLU A 89 4.21 13.01 12.30
CA GLU A 89 3.00 12.87 13.13
C GLU A 89 3.24 12.15 14.46
N ARG A 90 4.22 11.24 14.52
CA ARG A 90 4.58 10.57 15.79
C ARG A 90 5.49 11.42 16.68
N GLU A 91 6.25 12.32 16.07
CA GLU A 91 7.15 13.25 16.77
C GLU A 91 6.45 14.53 17.26
N SER A 92 5.17 14.72 16.90
CA SER A 92 4.32 15.86 17.30
C SER A 92 3.39 15.47 18.44
#